data_AF-A0A941LFJ5-F1
#
_entry.id   AF-A0A941LFJ5-F1
#
_cell.length_a   1.000
_cell.length_b   1.000
_cell.length_c   1.000
_cell.angle_alpha   90.00
_cell.angle_beta   90.00
_cell.angle_gamma   90.00
#
_symmetry.space_group_name_H-M   'P 1'
#
loop_
_entity.id
_entity.type
_entity.pdbx_description
1 polymer ?
#
loop_
_entity_poly.entity_id
_entity_poly.type
_entity_poly.pdbx_seq_one_letter_code
_entity_poly.pdbx_strand_id
1 'polypeptide(L)'
;MHVLLPKALGVAVVVFLFAWADGQRWPIAFWWPKDWPVLAQTVLMVVFVDGIRYWLHRLSHEQEFLWPFHAVHHAQQRLYTLNVGRFHPVDKSLQFVCDALPFIVLGVQEDVLSAYVVWYAVNGFFQHSNVDVRLG
;
A
#
# COMPACT_ATOMS: atom_id res chain seq x y z
N MET A 1 -14.48 3.53 -14.74
CA MET A 1 -13.16 3.52 -14.10
C MET A 1 -12.74 2.06 -13.89
N HIS A 2 -11.72 1.56 -14.60
CA HIS A 2 -11.33 0.15 -14.50
C HIS A 2 -10.57 -0.12 -13.19
N VAL A 3 -11.27 -0.55 -12.14
CA VAL A 3 -10.69 -0.81 -10.81
C VAL A 3 -9.77 -2.05 -10.80
N LEU A 4 -9.96 -2.96 -11.76
CA LEU A 4 -9.28 -4.26 -11.81
C LEU A 4 -7.90 -4.18 -12.47
N LEU A 5 -7.73 -3.35 -13.51
CA LEU A 5 -6.49 -3.25 -14.29
C LEU A 5 -5.27 -2.87 -13.44
N PRO A 6 -5.33 -1.85 -12.55
CA PRO A 6 -4.16 -1.48 -11.73
C PRO A 6 -3.78 -2.56 -10.72
N LYS A 7 -4.78 -3.29 -10.19
CA LYS A 7 -4.56 -4.40 -9.25
C LYS A 7 -3.90 -5.58 -9.94
N ALA A 8 -4.38 -5.95 -11.13
CA ALA A 8 -3.79 -7.01 -11.93
C ALA A 8 -2.34 -6.68 -12.32
N LEU A 9 -2.07 -5.44 -12.74
CA LEU A 9 -0.71 -4.98 -13.04
C LEU A 9 0.20 -5.03 -11.80
N GLY A 10 -0.29 -4.56 -10.64
CA GLY A 10 0.46 -4.64 -9.38
C GLY A 10 0.79 -6.08 -8.98
N VAL A 11 -0.20 -6.99 -9.05
CA VAL A 11 0.01 -8.42 -8.77
C VAL A 11 1.04 -9.02 -9.73
N ALA A 12 0.93 -8.74 -11.04
CA ALA A 12 1.90 -9.23 -12.02
C ALA A 12 3.32 -8.76 -11.71
N VAL A 13 3.51 -7.48 -11.35
CA VAL A 13 4.82 -6.93 -10.96
C VAL A 13 5.35 -7.63 -9.71
N VAL A 14 4.52 -7.79 -8.68
CA VAL A 14 4.93 -8.45 -7.43
C VAL A 14 5.32 -9.92 -7.66
N VAL A 15 4.51 -10.67 -8.42
CA VAL A 15 4.81 -12.07 -8.78
C VAL A 15 6.09 -12.17 -9.59
N PHE A 16 6.28 -11.27 -10.56
CA PHE A 16 7.51 -11.22 -11.36
C PHE A 16 8.74 -10.95 -10.49
N LEU A 17 8.70 -9.93 -9.63
CA LEU A 17 9.80 -9.59 -8.73
C LEU A 17 10.14 -10.72 -7.77
N PHE A 18 9.12 -11.38 -7.22
CA PHE A 18 9.29 -12.53 -6.34
C PHE A 18 9.93 -13.71 -7.07
N ALA A 19 9.39 -14.11 -8.23
CA ALA A 19 9.93 -15.23 -9.01
C ALA A 19 11.37 -14.97 -9.48
N TRP A 20 11.67 -13.72 -9.86
CA TRP A 20 13.02 -13.30 -10.22
C TRP A 20 14.00 -13.38 -9.04
N ALA A 21 13.57 -12.94 -7.84
CA ALA A 21 14.39 -13.00 -6.62
C ALA A 21 14.64 -14.44 -6.15
N ASP A 22 13.60 -15.29 -6.19
CA ASP A 22 13.69 -16.71 -5.85
C ASP A 22 14.64 -17.46 -6.81
N GLY A 23 14.55 -17.17 -8.11
CA GLY A 23 15.46 -17.69 -9.13
C GLY A 23 16.94 -17.34 -8.90
N GLN A 24 17.22 -16.27 -8.17
CA GLN A 24 18.58 -15.86 -7.78
C GLN A 24 19.05 -16.41 -6.44
N ARG A 25 18.23 -17.22 -5.76
CA ARG A 25 18.48 -17.71 -4.39
C ARG A 25 18.82 -16.59 -3.41
N TRP A 26 18.22 -15.41 -3.60
CA TRP A 26 18.37 -14.36 -2.63
C TRP A 26 17.86 -14.88 -1.28
N PRO A 27 18.60 -14.70 -0.17
CA PRO A 27 18.10 -15.07 1.13
C PRO A 27 16.93 -14.14 1.42
N ILE A 28 15.70 -14.59 1.11
CA ILE A 28 14.49 -13.93 1.58
C ILE A 28 14.56 -14.05 3.09
N ALA A 29 14.86 -12.92 3.70
CA ALA A 29 15.39 -12.91 5.03
C ALA A 29 14.20 -12.77 5.97
N PHE A 30 13.80 -13.89 6.58
CA PHE A 30 12.64 -14.01 7.45
C PHE A 30 12.91 -13.38 8.84
N TRP A 31 13.19 -12.09 8.90
CA TRP A 31 13.48 -11.37 10.16
C TRP A 31 12.22 -10.88 10.88
N TRP A 32 11.06 -11.47 10.60
CA TRP A 32 9.80 -11.05 11.18
C TRP A 32 9.57 -11.69 12.57
N PRO A 33 9.11 -10.94 13.59
CA PRO A 33 8.89 -11.48 14.94
C PRO A 33 7.61 -12.33 15.01
N LYS A 34 7.68 -13.53 14.43
CA LYS A 34 6.56 -14.47 14.28
C LYS A 34 5.94 -14.94 15.60
N ASP A 35 6.71 -14.86 16.70
CA ASP A 35 6.28 -15.27 18.04
C ASP A 35 5.55 -14.16 18.80
N TRP A 36 5.46 -12.94 18.25
CA TRP A 36 4.72 -11.85 18.88
C TRP A 36 3.21 -12.04 18.72
N PRO A 37 2.38 -11.44 19.60
CA PRO A 37 0.94 -11.38 19.38
C PRO A 37 0.60 -10.75 18.02
N VAL A 38 -0.39 -11.30 17.31
CA VAL A 38 -0.82 -10.84 15.97
C VAL A 38 -1.02 -9.33 15.95
N LEU A 39 -1.68 -8.76 16.96
CA LEU A 39 -1.92 -7.32 17.04
C LEU A 39 -0.61 -6.50 17.04
N ALA A 40 0.41 -6.93 17.79
CA ALA A 40 1.69 -6.24 17.84
C ALA A 40 2.42 -6.31 16.49
N GLN A 41 2.36 -7.48 15.83
CA GLN A 41 2.88 -7.65 14.48
C GLN A 41 2.14 -6.75 13.47
N THR A 42 0.79 -6.70 13.55
CA THR A 42 -0.02 -5.84 12.68
C THR A 42 0.32 -4.37 12.88
N VAL A 43 0.44 -3.89 14.12
CA VAL A 43 0.84 -2.50 14.39
C VAL A 43 2.22 -2.20 13.83
N LEU A 44 3.19 -3.09 14.03
CA LEU A 44 4.53 -2.95 13.45
C LEU A 44 4.47 -2.83 11.93
N MET A 45 3.67 -3.68 11.28
CA MET A 45 3.53 -3.67 9.83
C MET A 45 2.81 -2.42 9.31
N VAL A 46 1.77 -1.95 10.01
CA VAL A 46 1.09 -0.69 9.70
C VAL A 46 2.08 0.46 9.72
N VAL A 47 2.87 0.60 10.80
CA VAL A 47 3.86 1.68 10.92
C VAL A 47 4.91 1.60 9.82
N PHE A 48 5.40 0.39 9.52
CA PHE A 48 6.42 0.18 8.50
C PHE A 48 5.92 0.53 7.09
N VAL A 49 4.76 0.00 6.71
CA VAL A 49 4.17 0.25 5.39
C VAL A 49 3.69 1.69 5.26
N ASP A 50 3.09 2.29 6.29
CA ASP A 50 2.71 3.70 6.27
C ASP A 50 3.93 4.62 6.10
N GLY A 51 5.08 4.26 6.69
CA GLY A 51 6.34 4.96 6.45
C GLY A 51 6.78 4.91 4.98
N ILE A 52 6.72 3.74 4.35
CA ILE A 52 7.02 3.58 2.91
C ILE A 52 6.04 4.41 2.07
N ARG A 53 4.75 4.34 2.38
CA ARG A 53 3.70 5.08 1.67
C ARG A 53 3.84 6.59 1.84
N TYR A 54 4.23 7.06 3.02
CA TYR A 54 4.52 8.46 3.28
C TYR A 54 5.61 8.97 2.34
N TRP A 55 6.73 8.24 2.24
CA TRP A 55 7.81 8.64 1.35
C TRP A 55 7.42 8.56 -0.13
N LEU A 56 6.69 7.52 -0.54
CA LEU A 56 6.16 7.44 -1.90
C LEU A 56 5.27 8.64 -2.23
N HIS A 57 4.32 8.98 -1.34
CA HIS A 57 3.43 10.12 -1.51
C HIS A 57 4.20 11.44 -1.57
N ARG A 58 5.17 11.63 -0.66
CA ARG A 58 6.03 12.82 -0.65
C ARG A 58 6.84 12.95 -1.93
N LEU A 59 7.48 11.88 -2.39
CA LEU A 59 8.19 11.86 -3.67
C LEU A 59 7.25 12.14 -4.84
N SER A 60 6.02 11.64 -4.81
CA SER A 60 5.00 11.95 -5.82
C SER A 60 4.62 13.43 -5.89
N HIS A 61 4.76 14.18 -4.80
CA HIS A 61 4.57 15.62 -4.76
C HIS A 61 5.83 16.42 -5.12
N GLU A 62 7.02 15.89 -4.84
CA GLU A 62 8.29 16.59 -5.04
C GLU A 62 8.94 16.31 -6.42
N GLN A 63 8.63 15.18 -7.06
CA GLN A 63 9.28 14.74 -8.31
C GLN A 63 8.36 14.94 -9.53
N GLU A 64 8.83 15.69 -10.53
CA GLU A 64 8.08 15.98 -11.77
C GLU A 64 7.67 14.74 -12.56
N PHE A 65 8.45 13.64 -12.46
CA PHE A 65 8.12 12.39 -13.14
C PHE A 65 6.93 11.65 -12.52
N LEU A 66 6.80 11.68 -11.19
CA LEU A 66 5.74 10.96 -10.46
C LEU A 66 4.44 11.75 -10.41
N TRP A 67 4.54 13.09 -10.41
CA TRP A 67 3.41 13.98 -10.26
C TRP A 67 2.27 13.75 -11.27
N PRO A 68 2.48 13.57 -12.59
CA PRO A 68 1.38 13.38 -13.54
C PRO A 68 0.49 12.18 -13.21
N PHE A 69 1.07 11.11 -12.65
CA PHE A 69 0.31 9.94 -12.22
C PHE A 69 -0.44 10.21 -10.93
N HIS A 70 0.19 10.90 -9.98
CA HIS A 70 -0.39 11.22 -8.69
C HIS A 70 -1.46 12.32 -8.75
N ALA A 71 -1.33 13.27 -9.67
CA ALA A 71 -2.25 14.40 -9.85
C ALA A 71 -3.69 13.94 -10.14
N VAL A 72 -3.89 12.75 -10.73
CA VAL A 72 -5.22 12.16 -10.95
C VAL A 72 -5.97 11.94 -9.63
N HIS A 73 -5.25 11.59 -8.57
CA HIS A 73 -5.80 11.46 -7.21
C HIS A 73 -6.22 12.81 -6.65
N HIS A 74 -5.39 13.84 -6.80
CA HIS A 74 -5.64 15.19 -6.30
C HIS A 74 -6.61 16.02 -7.15
N ALA A 75 -7.02 15.54 -8.34
CA ALA A 75 -7.92 16.26 -9.23
C ALA A 75 -9.38 16.36 -8.72
N GLN A 76 -9.70 15.84 -7.52
CA GLN A 76 -11.06 15.87 -6.98
C GLN A 76 -11.40 17.20 -6.32
N GLN A 77 -12.50 17.83 -6.78
CA GLN A 77 -13.00 19.10 -6.24
C GLN A 77 -13.90 18.94 -5.01
N ARG A 78 -14.43 17.73 -4.76
CA ARG A 78 -15.28 17.41 -3.61
C ARG A 78 -14.89 16.04 -3.05
N LEU A 79 -14.80 15.94 -1.73
CA LEU A 79 -14.49 14.70 -1.03
C LEU A 79 -15.79 13.96 -0.67
N TYR A 80 -15.91 12.71 -1.09
CA TYR A 80 -16.93 11.78 -0.62
C TYR A 80 -16.42 10.35 -0.80
N THR A 81 -16.97 9.39 -0.06
CA THR A 81 -16.44 8.03 0.10
C THR A 81 -16.17 7.30 -1.22
N LEU A 82 -16.96 7.54 -2.27
CA LEU A 82 -16.79 6.91 -3.59
C LEU A 82 -15.52 7.38 -4.33
N ASN A 83 -14.95 8.53 -3.95
CA ASN A 83 -13.72 9.05 -4.55
C ASN A 83 -12.46 8.34 -4.04
N VAL A 84 -12.58 7.49 -3.01
CA VAL A 84 -11.50 6.58 -2.54
C VAL A 84 -10.84 5.83 -3.68
N GLY A 85 -11.56 5.52 -4.76
CA GLY A 85 -11.05 4.70 -5.86
C GLY A 85 -10.33 5.45 -6.98
N ARG A 86 -10.21 6.79 -6.93
CA ARG A 86 -9.76 7.56 -8.09
C ARG A 86 -8.24 7.72 -8.15
N PHE A 87 -7.57 6.90 -8.97
CA PHE A 87 -6.13 6.95 -9.19
C PHE A 87 -5.75 6.67 -10.64
N HIS A 88 -4.55 7.09 -11.02
CA HIS A 88 -3.90 6.60 -12.23
C HIS A 88 -3.45 5.13 -12.04
N PRO A 89 -3.53 4.26 -13.06
CA PRO A 89 -3.12 2.86 -12.91
C PRO A 89 -1.68 2.68 -12.43
N VAL A 90 -0.73 3.47 -12.96
CA VAL A 90 0.68 3.43 -12.54
C VAL A 90 0.85 3.80 -11.07
N ASP A 91 0.22 4.90 -10.62
CA ASP A 91 0.26 5.33 -9.23
C ASP A 91 -0.31 4.24 -8.31
N LYS A 92 -1.44 3.62 -8.69
CA LYS A 92 -2.04 2.55 -7.88
C LYS A 92 -1.22 1.26 -7.88
N SER A 93 -0.59 0.90 -8.99
CA SER A 93 0.31 -0.27 -9.05
C SER A 93 1.57 -0.05 -8.22
N LEU A 94 2.14 1.15 -8.23
CA LEU A 94 3.30 1.50 -7.40
C LEU A 94 2.95 1.44 -5.91
N GLN A 95 1.81 2.00 -5.50
CA GLN A 95 1.30 1.85 -4.13
C GLN A 95 1.14 0.38 -3.75
N PHE A 96 0.54 -0.45 -4.62
CA PHE A 96 0.35 -1.87 -4.35
C PHE A 96 1.68 -2.63 -4.18
N VAL A 97 2.69 -2.33 -5.00
CA VAL A 97 4.03 -2.93 -4.89
C VAL A 97 4.68 -2.54 -3.56
N CYS A 98 4.61 -1.26 -3.18
CA CYS A 98 5.10 -0.77 -1.89
C CYS A 98 4.37 -1.40 -0.70
N ASP A 99 3.08 -1.70 -0.84
CA ASP A 99 2.29 -2.36 0.20
C ASP A 99 2.62 -3.86 0.29
N ALA A 100 2.76 -4.56 -0.84
CA ALA A 100 2.85 -6.02 -0.89
C ALA A 100 4.27 -6.57 -0.67
N LEU A 101 5.30 -5.90 -1.20
CA LEU A 101 6.68 -6.37 -1.10
C LEU A 101 7.15 -6.59 0.35
N PRO A 102 6.87 -5.69 1.32
CA PRO A 102 7.25 -5.90 2.72
C PRO A 102 6.73 -7.23 3.30
N PHE A 103 5.47 -7.59 3.03
CA PHE A 103 4.89 -8.84 3.52
C PHE A 103 5.62 -10.07 2.98
N ILE A 104 5.96 -10.03 1.69
CA ILE A 104 6.61 -11.14 1.00
C ILE A 104 8.06 -11.27 1.43
N VAL A 105 8.82 -10.16 1.43
CA VAL A 105 10.25 -10.15 1.75
C VAL A 105 10.50 -10.52 3.21
N LEU A 106 9.64 -10.08 4.13
CA LEU A 106 9.77 -10.39 5.56
C LEU A 106 9.11 -11.74 5.93
N GLY A 107 8.34 -12.34 5.02
CA GLY A 107 7.60 -13.58 5.21
C GLY A 107 6.62 -13.52 6.38
N VAL A 108 5.80 -12.49 6.36
CA VAL A 108 4.78 -12.19 7.36
C VAL A 108 3.60 -13.17 7.24
N GLN A 109 3.02 -13.54 8.38
CA GLN A 109 1.94 -14.51 8.48
C GLN A 109 0.62 -13.95 7.88
N GLU A 110 -0.25 -14.85 7.39
CA GLU A 110 -1.48 -14.48 6.69
C GLU A 110 -2.51 -13.76 7.57
N ASP A 111 -2.53 -14.06 8.87
CA ASP A 111 -3.37 -13.41 9.87
C ASP A 111 -3.01 -11.93 10.05
N VAL A 112 -1.71 -11.61 10.10
CA VAL A 112 -1.21 -10.23 10.15
C VAL A 112 -1.57 -9.48 8.87
N LEU A 113 -1.42 -10.11 7.70
CA LEU A 113 -1.84 -9.53 6.41
C LEU A 113 -3.35 -9.25 6.40
N SER A 114 -4.16 -10.19 6.87
CA SER A 114 -5.62 -10.04 6.92
C SER A 114 -6.02 -8.87 7.81
N ALA A 115 -5.43 -8.77 9.01
CA ALA A 115 -5.68 -7.68 9.94
C ALA A 115 -5.23 -6.32 9.35
N TYR A 116 -4.08 -6.28 8.68
CA TYR A 116 -3.60 -5.08 7.99
C TYR A 116 -4.56 -4.64 6.87
N VAL A 117 -5.04 -5.55 6.03
CA VAL A 117 -5.97 -5.22 4.93
C VAL A 117 -7.28 -4.64 5.47
N VAL A 118 -7.81 -5.19 6.58
CA VAL A 118 -8.99 -4.63 7.26
C VAL A 118 -8.70 -3.22 7.76
N TRP A 119 -7.58 -3.02 8.48
CA TRP A 119 -7.17 -1.69 8.94
C TRP A 119 -7.03 -0.69 7.79
N TYR A 120 -6.32 -1.06 6.72
CA TYR A 120 -6.13 -0.25 5.53
C TYR A 120 -7.45 0.19 4.90
N ALA A 121 -8.39 -0.75 4.74
CA ALA A 121 -9.69 -0.46 4.17
C ALA A 121 -10.49 0.50 5.05
N VAL A 122 -10.58 0.23 6.36
CA VAL A 122 -11.30 1.07 7.32
C VAL A 122 -10.70 2.47 7.36
N ASN A 123 -9.38 2.59 7.49
CA ASN A 123 -8.67 3.86 7.53
C ASN A 123 -8.86 4.66 6.23
N GLY A 124 -8.75 4.00 5.07
CA GLY A 124 -8.96 4.63 3.78
C GLY A 124 -10.37 5.21 3.61
N PHE A 125 -11.41 4.47 4.02
CA PHE A 125 -12.78 4.99 4.02
C PHE A 125 -12.99 6.10 5.05
N PHE A 126 -12.40 5.97 6.25
CA PHE A 126 -12.45 7.00 7.28
C PHE A 126 -11.88 8.33 6.78
N GLN A 127 -10.71 8.30 6.13
CA GLN A 127 -10.07 9.48 5.52
C GLN A 127 -10.93 10.17 4.46
N HIS A 128 -11.90 9.46 3.86
CA HIS A 128 -12.79 9.97 2.83
C HIS A 128 -14.25 10.04 3.27
N SER A 129 -14.51 9.92 4.58
CA SER A 129 -15.86 9.90 5.14
C SER A 129 -16.50 11.28 5.27
N ASN A 130 -15.73 12.35 5.02
CA ASN A 130 -16.17 13.75 5.18
C ASN A 130 -16.72 14.04 6.60
N VAL A 131 -16.24 13.29 7.59
CA VAL A 131 -16.53 13.53 9.00
C VAL A 131 -15.68 14.69 9.50
N ASP A 132 -16.29 15.62 10.21
CA ASP A 132 -15.59 16.73 10.87
C ASP A 132 -14.82 16.20 12.08
N VAL A 133 -13.55 15.83 11.86
CA VAL A 133 -12.63 15.38 12.90
C VAL A 133 -11.55 16.44 13.13
N ARG A 134 -11.40 16.86 14.39
CA ARG A 134 -10.30 17.73 14.83
C ARG A 134 -9.17 16.87 15.36
N LEU A 135 -8.16 16.62 14.54
CA LEU A 135 -6.98 15.84 14.92
C LEU A 135 -5.82 16.79 15.28
N GLY A 136 -5.97 17.50 16.40
CA GLY A 136 -4.92 18.35 16.98
C GLY A 136 -4.75 19.69 16.28
#